data_AF-A0A3A1XD88-F1
#
_entry.id   AF-A0A3A1XD88-F1
#
_cell.length_a   1.000
_cell.length_b   1.000
_cell.length_c   1.000
_cell.angle_alpha   90.00
_cell.angle_beta   90.00
_cell.angle_gamma   90.00
#
_symmetry.space_group_name_H-M   'P 1'
#
loop_
_entity.id
_entity.type
_entity.pdbx_description
1 polymer ?
#
loop_
_entity_poly.entity_id
_entity_poly.type
_entity_poly.pdbx_seq_one_letter_code
_entity_poly.pdbx_strand_id
1 'polypeptide(L)'
;MNMIATRIRQIALLLFATLLSGMAFLQMFFRVDGYISANYAAMLILVMVLFFVFWGVLLVKQPYASQAILPCIMLLTAIGTVLIARIDRQNNTNVAIKQMVWICAALVLSIIFVILLKDYRILRRFSYVNMVIGLILLLS
;
A
#
# COMPACT_ATOMS: atom_id res chain seq x y z
N MET A 1 5.06 12.35 -30.01
CA MET A 1 4.51 12.40 -28.63
C MET A 1 5.68 12.50 -27.67
N ASN A 2 5.97 13.69 -27.14
CA ASN A 2 7.25 14.00 -26.49
C ASN A 2 7.45 13.20 -25.20
N MET A 3 8.52 12.40 -25.16
CA MET A 3 8.99 11.62 -23.99
C MET A 3 9.18 12.47 -22.73
N ILE A 4 9.36 13.78 -22.86
CA ILE A 4 9.50 14.73 -21.75
C ILE A 4 8.14 14.99 -21.07
N ALA A 5 7.05 15.05 -21.84
CA ALA A 5 5.71 15.31 -21.29
C ALA A 5 5.18 14.12 -20.47
N THR A 6 5.49 12.89 -20.88
CA THR A 6 5.12 11.68 -20.09
C THR A 6 5.92 11.60 -18.79
N ARG A 7 7.20 11.99 -18.78
CA ARG A 7 8.04 12.05 -17.59
C ARG A 7 7.60 13.13 -16.61
N ILE A 8 7.27 14.33 -17.09
CA ILE A 8 6.72 15.41 -16.26
C ILE A 8 5.38 15.02 -15.66
N ARG A 9 4.52 14.33 -16.42
CA ARG A 9 3.23 13.85 -15.94
C ARG A 9 3.38 12.73 -14.89
N GLN A 10 4.38 11.85 -15.04
CA GLN A 10 4.73 10.83 -14.04
C GLN A 10 5.27 11.46 -12.74
N ILE A 11 6.16 12.45 -12.86
CA ILE A 11 6.70 13.20 -11.72
C ILE A 11 5.59 13.98 -11.03
N ALA A 12 4.72 14.67 -11.78
CA ALA A 12 3.59 15.41 -11.24
C ALA A 12 2.58 14.49 -10.54
N LEU A 13 2.28 13.30 -11.11
CA LEU A 13 1.41 12.31 -10.47
C LEU A 13 2.03 11.74 -9.19
N LEU A 14 3.34 11.51 -9.18
CA LEU A 14 4.05 11.11 -7.95
C LEU A 14 4.00 12.20 -6.89
N LEU A 15 4.36 13.43 -7.25
CA LEU A 15 4.40 14.57 -6.33
C LEU A 15 3.00 14.87 -5.78
N PHE A 16 1.98 14.83 -6.64
CA PHE A 16 0.58 14.99 -6.27
C PHE A 16 0.11 13.86 -5.35
N ALA A 17 0.50 12.62 -5.63
CA ALA A 17 0.17 11.49 -4.78
C ALA A 17 0.86 11.50 -3.43
N THR A 18 2.14 11.89 -3.36
CA THR A 18 2.88 12.04 -2.11
C THR A 18 2.27 13.14 -1.26
N LEU A 19 1.86 14.26 -1.88
CA LEU A 19 1.14 15.35 -1.20
C LEU A 19 -0.24 14.91 -0.71
N LEU A 20 -1.02 14.23 -1.54
CA LEU A 20 -2.35 13.70 -1.18
C LEU A 20 -2.27 12.68 -0.06
N SER A 21 -1.25 11.83 -0.11
CA SER A 21 -1.01 10.83 0.91
C SER A 21 -0.61 11.48 2.23
N GLY A 22 0.32 12.45 2.20
CA GLY A 22 0.66 13.26 3.38
C GLY A 22 -0.56 13.97 3.97
N MET A 23 -1.41 14.56 3.12
CA MET A 23 -2.67 15.18 3.54
C MET A 23 -3.67 14.19 4.13
N ALA A 24 -3.82 13.00 3.54
CA ALA A 24 -4.73 11.97 4.04
C ALA A 24 -4.30 11.45 5.41
N PHE A 25 -2.99 11.28 5.63
CA PHE A 25 -2.44 10.90 6.94
C PHE A 25 -2.63 11.99 7.98
N LEU A 26 -2.36 13.25 7.64
CA LEU A 26 -2.64 14.39 8.54
C LEU A 26 -4.13 14.49 8.88
N GLN A 27 -5.02 14.32 7.90
CA GLN A 27 -6.46 14.32 8.12
C GLN A 27 -6.91 13.18 9.04
N MET A 28 -6.30 12.00 8.93
CA MET A 28 -6.57 10.86 9.80
C MET A 28 -6.20 11.16 11.26
N PHE A 29 -5.03 11.77 11.52
CA PHE A 29 -4.62 12.19 12.86
C PHE A 29 -5.60 13.20 13.49
N PHE A 30 -6.12 14.13 12.69
CA PHE A 30 -7.10 15.11 13.16
C PHE A 30 -8.50 14.53 13.40
N ARG A 31 -8.87 13.44 12.72
CA ARG A 31 -10.25 12.95 12.71
C ARG A 31 -10.51 11.74 13.61
N VAL A 32 -9.49 10.93 13.89
CA VAL A 32 -9.71 9.67 14.63
C VAL A 32 -9.78 9.88 16.14
N ASP A 33 -8.95 10.76 16.72
CA ASP A 33 -8.69 10.64 18.15
C ASP A 33 -9.01 11.87 19.01
N GLY A 34 -8.53 13.08 18.71
CA GLY A 34 -8.50 14.13 19.75
C GLY A 34 -7.64 13.79 20.99
N TYR A 35 -7.19 12.54 21.13
CA TYR A 35 -6.18 12.01 22.06
C TYR A 35 -5.48 10.80 21.44
N ILE A 36 -4.20 10.94 21.13
CA ILE A 36 -3.41 9.91 20.44
C ILE A 36 -3.08 8.77 21.41
N SER A 37 -3.67 7.58 21.21
CA SER A 37 -3.08 6.36 21.78
C SER A 37 -1.75 6.10 21.07
N ALA A 38 -0.65 6.12 21.83
CA ALA A 38 0.72 6.05 21.29
C ALA A 38 0.94 4.85 20.35
N ASN A 39 0.25 3.73 20.59
CA ASN A 39 0.34 2.52 19.77
C ASN A 39 -0.26 2.71 18.36
N TYR A 40 -1.38 3.42 18.23
CA TYR A 40 -1.98 3.70 16.92
C TYR A 40 -1.13 4.65 16.09
N ALA A 41 -0.59 5.70 16.72
CA ALA A 41 0.34 6.61 16.04
C ALA A 41 1.62 5.90 15.58
N ALA A 42 2.19 5.04 16.43
CA ALA A 42 3.38 4.27 16.08
C ALA A 42 3.14 3.34 14.87
N MET A 43 2.00 2.64 14.83
CA MET A 43 1.65 1.78 13.69
C MET A 43 1.43 2.58 12.39
N LEU A 44 0.75 3.72 12.46
CA LEU A 44 0.54 4.58 11.28
C LEU A 44 1.86 5.15 10.73
N ILE A 45 2.75 5.61 11.62
CA ILE A 45 4.09 6.08 11.23
C ILE A 45 4.85 4.94 10.56
N LEU A 46 4.80 3.73 11.13
CA LEU A 46 5.45 2.55 10.56
C LEU A 46 4.90 2.22 9.16
N VAL A 47 3.58 2.27 8.95
CA VAL A 47 2.95 2.09 7.63
C VAL A 47 3.41 3.15 6.63
N MET A 48 3.47 4.43 7.04
CA MET A 48 3.99 5.50 6.18
C MET A 48 5.44 5.25 5.76
N VAL A 49 6.30 4.88 6.72
CA VAL A 49 7.70 4.55 6.43
C VAL A 49 7.80 3.38 5.46
N LEU A 50 7.00 2.32 5.64
CA LEU A 50 6.95 1.18 4.71
C LEU A 50 6.55 1.58 3.29
N PHE A 51 5.56 2.47 3.13
CA PHE A 51 5.18 2.99 1.81
C PHE A 51 6.33 3.77 1.15
N PHE A 52 7.06 4.60 1.92
CA PHE A 52 8.24 5.30 1.42
C PHE A 52 9.36 4.34 1.00
N VAL A 53 9.62 3.30 1.81
CA VAL A 53 10.59 2.25 1.47
C VAL A 53 10.18 1.53 0.20
N PHE A 54 8.92 1.13 0.08
CA PHE A 54 8.41 0.46 -1.12
C PHE A 54 8.53 1.34 -2.37
N TRP A 55 8.25 2.64 -2.25
CA TRP A 55 8.46 3.59 -3.33
C TRP A 55 9.94 3.69 -3.74
N GLY A 56 10.86 3.78 -2.77
CA GLY A 56 12.30 3.78 -3.02
C GLY A 56 12.78 2.50 -3.71
N VAL A 57 12.28 1.34 -3.28
CA VAL A 57 12.58 0.05 -3.91
C VAL A 57 12.09 0.00 -5.36
N LEU A 58 10.88 0.52 -5.64
CA LEU A 58 10.34 0.59 -6.99
C LEU A 58 11.16 1.53 -7.90
N LEU A 59 11.63 2.67 -7.37
CA LEU A 59 12.50 3.60 -8.11
C LEU A 59 13.82 2.93 -8.52
N VAL A 60 14.43 2.16 -7.62
CA VAL A 60 15.73 1.52 -7.86
C VAL A 60 15.60 0.28 -8.75
N LYS A 61 14.61 -0.58 -8.49
CA LYS A 61 14.50 -1.89 -9.16
C LYS A 61 13.67 -1.85 -10.44
N GLN A 62 12.67 -0.98 -10.54
CA GLN A 62 11.78 -0.92 -11.69
C GLN A 62 11.49 0.52 -12.16
N PRO A 63 12.51 1.24 -12.69
CA PRO A 63 12.36 2.63 -13.16
C PRO A 63 11.41 2.79 -14.36
N TYR A 64 11.03 1.70 -15.03
CA TYR A 64 10.07 1.70 -16.15
C TYR A 64 8.64 1.35 -15.73
N ALA A 65 8.39 0.95 -14.47
CA ALA A 65 7.06 0.64 -13.99
C ALA A 65 6.19 1.90 -13.86
N SER A 66 4.88 1.75 -14.07
CA SER A 66 3.93 2.86 -13.90
C SER A 66 3.80 3.23 -12.42
N GLN A 67 4.43 4.35 -12.04
CA GLN A 67 4.43 4.85 -10.67
C GLN A 67 3.09 5.40 -10.20
N ALA A 68 2.10 5.54 -11.10
CA ALA A 68 0.76 6.03 -10.78
C ALA A 68 -0.09 5.03 -9.97
N ILE A 69 0.26 3.73 -10.00
CA ILE A 69 -0.52 2.68 -9.33
C ILE A 69 -0.31 2.73 -7.81
N LEU A 70 0.93 2.99 -7.36
CA LEU A 70 1.28 3.04 -5.94
C LEU A 70 0.46 4.10 -5.16
N PRO A 71 0.31 5.34 -5.65
CA PRO A 71 -0.63 6.34 -5.14
C PRO A 71 -2.06 5.85 -4.94
N CYS A 72 -2.63 5.19 -5.95
CA CYS A 72 -4.01 4.70 -5.89
C CYS A 72 -4.17 3.65 -4.78
N ILE A 73 -3.19 2.76 -4.64
CA ILE A 73 -3.18 1.74 -3.58
C ILE A 73 -3.11 2.40 -2.21
N MET A 74 -2.23 3.41 -2.06
CA MET A 74 -2.06 4.14 -0.80
C MET A 74 -3.35 4.86 -0.40
N LEU A 75 -4.01 5.56 -1.34
CA LEU A 75 -5.29 6.22 -1.11
C LEU A 75 -6.40 5.24 -0.74
N LEU A 76 -6.54 4.14 -1.48
CA LEU A 76 -7.56 3.13 -1.19
C LEU A 76 -7.35 2.50 0.20
N THR A 77 -6.09 2.25 0.57
CA THR A 77 -5.72 1.71 1.88
C THR A 77 -6.02 2.70 3.01
N ALA A 78 -5.71 3.99 2.81
CA ALA A 78 -6.03 5.04 3.78
C ALA A 78 -7.55 5.19 3.97
N ILE A 79 -8.33 5.22 2.89
CA ILE A 79 -9.79 5.31 2.97
C ILE A 79 -10.37 4.08 3.70
N GLY A 80 -9.91 2.88 3.36
CA GLY A 80 -10.36 1.64 4.00
C GLY A 80 -10.06 1.60 5.50
N THR A 81 -8.85 1.99 5.91
CA THR A 81 -8.46 2.03 7.33
C THR A 81 -9.26 3.06 8.13
N VAL A 82 -9.50 4.25 7.58
CA VAL A 82 -10.33 5.28 8.22
C VAL A 82 -11.77 4.79 8.40
N LEU A 83 -12.34 4.14 7.39
CA LEU A 83 -13.71 3.65 7.44
C LEU A 83 -13.85 2.50 8.46
N ILE A 84 -12.89 1.57 8.49
CA ILE A 84 -12.84 0.51 9.50
C ILE A 84 -12.70 1.09 10.90
N ALA A 85 -11.77 2.04 11.12
CA ALA A 85 -11.60 2.70 12.40
C ALA A 85 -12.87 3.41 12.89
N ARG A 86 -13.63 4.02 11.97
CA ARG A 86 -14.92 4.65 12.28
C ARG A 86 -15.96 3.63 12.75
N ILE A 87 -16.05 2.47 12.09
CA ILE A 87 -16.97 1.39 12.46
C ILE A 87 -16.54 0.73 13.78
N ASP A 88 -15.24 0.58 14.00
CA ASP A 88 -14.64 -0.01 15.21
C ASP A 88 -15.01 0.81 16.45
N ARG A 89 -14.97 2.14 16.33
CA ARG A 89 -15.38 3.08 17.40
C ARG A 89 -16.86 2.99 17.74
N GLN A 90 -17.73 2.67 16.78
CA GLN A 90 -19.17 2.49 17.03
C GLN A 90 -19.48 1.13 17.68
N ASN A 91 -18.72 0.10 17.35
CA ASN A 91 -18.96 -1.27 17.82
C ASN A 91 -18.09 -1.70 19.02
N ASN A 92 -17.19 -0.83 19.52
CA ASN A 92 -16.19 -1.15 20.56
C ASN A 92 -15.40 -2.43 20.25
N THR A 93 -15.14 -2.69 18.97
CA THR A 93 -14.28 -3.79 18.53
C THR A 93 -12.84 -3.32 18.40
N ASN A 94 -11.90 -4.25 18.18
CA ASN A 94 -10.47 -3.94 17.99
C ASN A 94 -9.98 -4.42 16.61
N VAL A 95 -10.82 -4.26 15.59
CA VAL A 95 -10.56 -4.73 14.21
C VAL A 95 -9.64 -3.76 13.48
N ALA A 96 -9.64 -2.47 13.84
CA ALA A 96 -8.80 -1.46 13.21
C ALA A 96 -7.30 -1.75 13.39
N ILE A 97 -6.89 -2.23 14.58
CA ILE A 97 -5.49 -2.62 14.83
C ILE A 97 -5.09 -3.81 13.94
N LYS A 98 -5.95 -4.83 13.85
CA LYS A 98 -5.68 -6.00 13.00
C LYS A 98 -5.52 -5.58 11.54
N GLN A 99 -6.36 -4.67 11.05
CA GLN A 99 -6.24 -4.12 9.70
C GLN A 99 -4.88 -3.47 9.46
N MET A 100 -4.37 -2.67 10.42
CA MET A 100 -3.04 -2.05 10.29
C MET A 100 -1.92 -3.10 10.24
N VAL A 101 -1.99 -4.15 11.07
CA VAL A 101 -1.01 -5.25 11.05
C VAL A 101 -1.02 -5.97 9.69
N TRP A 102 -2.20 -6.25 9.12
CA TRP A 102 -2.31 -6.86 7.80
C TRP A 102 -1.74 -5.99 6.68
N ILE A 103 -1.92 -4.67 6.77
CA ILE A 103 -1.34 -3.73 5.80
C ILE A 103 0.19 -3.74 5.89
N CYS A 104 0.75 -3.72 7.10
CA CYS A 104 2.19 -3.84 7.30
C CYS A 104 2.72 -5.15 6.71
N ALA A 105 2.08 -6.28 7.01
CA ALA A 105 2.48 -7.59 6.50
C ALA A 105 2.42 -7.63 4.96
N ALA A 106 1.35 -7.10 4.36
CA ALA A 106 1.18 -7.03 2.90
C ALA A 106 2.24 -6.14 2.23
N LEU A 107 2.59 -5.00 2.83
CA LEU A 107 3.64 -4.12 2.34
C LEU A 107 5.02 -4.78 2.39
N VAL A 108 5.38 -5.37 3.53
CA VAL A 108 6.67 -6.08 3.68
C VAL A 108 6.78 -7.21 2.67
N LEU A 109 5.72 -8.02 2.53
CA LEU A 109 5.68 -9.10 1.56
C LEU A 109 5.82 -8.56 0.12
N SER A 110 5.12 -7.47 -0.22
CA SER A 110 5.21 -6.83 -1.53
C SER A 110 6.61 -6.30 -1.83
N ILE A 111 7.28 -5.66 -0.86
CA ILE A 111 8.67 -5.22 -0.99
C ILE A 111 9.59 -6.41 -1.28
N ILE A 112 9.47 -7.49 -0.50
CA ILE A 112 10.26 -8.72 -0.67
C ILE A 112 10.04 -9.31 -2.08
N PHE A 113 8.77 -9.39 -2.51
CA PHE A 113 8.42 -9.88 -3.84
C PHE A 113 9.06 -9.05 -4.96
N VAL A 114 9.02 -7.72 -4.87
CA VAL A 114 9.65 -6.83 -5.86
C VAL A 114 11.17 -6.99 -5.88
N ILE A 115 11.80 -7.26 -4.75
CA ILE A 115 13.25 -7.49 -4.67
C ILE A 115 13.64 -8.85 -5.26
N LEU A 116 12.87 -9.91 -4.97
CA LEU A 116 13.13 -11.28 -5.43
C LEU A 116 12.77 -11.48 -6.91
N LEU A 117 11.66 -10.93 -7.37
CA LEU A 117 11.18 -11.09 -8.75
C LEU A 117 11.86 -10.11 -9.69
N LYS A 118 13.14 -10.38 -9.96
CA LYS A 118 13.92 -9.66 -10.97
C LYS A 118 13.45 -9.98 -12.39
N ASP A 119 12.99 -11.22 -12.63
CA ASP A 119 12.46 -11.69 -13.91
C ASP A 119 10.98 -12.08 -13.78
N TYR A 120 10.10 -11.21 -14.28
CA TYR A 120 8.65 -11.46 -14.33
C TYR A 120 8.27 -12.70 -15.17
N ARG A 121 9.19 -13.18 -16.02
CA ARG A 121 9.00 -14.37 -16.85
C ARG A 121 8.83 -15.65 -16.02
N ILE A 122 9.44 -15.71 -14.84
CA ILE A 122 9.35 -16.86 -13.94
C ILE A 122 7.90 -17.05 -13.46
N LEU A 123 7.18 -15.94 -13.22
CA LEU A 123 5.79 -15.97 -12.77
C LEU A 123 4.85 -16.63 -13.78
N ARG A 124 5.15 -16.53 -15.08
CA ARG A 124 4.35 -17.15 -16.15
C ARG A 124 4.38 -18.68 -16.10
N ARG A 125 5.50 -19.28 -15.67
CA ARG A 125 5.61 -20.75 -15.52
C ARG A 125 4.78 -21.28 -14.35
N PHE A 126 4.60 -20.47 -13.30
CA PHE A 126 3.80 -20.84 -12.12
C PHE A 126 2.30 -20.56 -12.28
N SER A 127 1.86 -19.90 -13.36
CA SER A 127 0.44 -19.59 -13.58
C SER A 127 -0.45 -20.84 -13.60
N TYR A 128 0.01 -21.92 -14.24
CA TYR A 128 -0.74 -23.19 -14.28
C TYR A 128 -0.75 -23.91 -12.93
N VAL A 129 0.35 -23.85 -12.18
CA VAL A 129 0.44 -24.44 -10.83
C VAL A 129 -0.48 -23.70 -9.86
N ASN A 130 -0.47 -22.37 -9.87
CA ASN A 130 -1.37 -21.55 -9.05
C ASN A 130 -2.85 -21.79 -9.38
N MET A 131 -3.18 -22.02 -10.66
CA MET A 131 -4.55 -22.36 -11.07
C MET A 131 -5.01 -23.69 -10.45
N VAL A 132 -4.19 -24.74 -10.54
CA VAL A 132 -4.53 -26.05 -9.96
C VAL A 132 -4.63 -25.97 -8.44
N ILE A 133 -3.70 -25.28 -7.77
CA ILE A 133 -3.75 -25.05 -6.31
C ILE A 133 -5.02 -24.29 -5.93
N GLY A 134 -5.38 -23.25 -6.67
CA GLY A 134 -6.61 -22.50 -6.44
C GLY A 134 -7.87 -23.34 -6.59
N LEU A 135 -7.90 -24.27 -7.56
CA LEU A 135 -9.00 -25.20 -7.76
C LEU A 135 -9.13 -26.21 -6.60
N ILE A 136 -8.00 -26.73 -6.11
CA ILE A 136 -7.98 -27.65 -4.96
C ILE A 136 -8.47 -26.94 -3.69
N LEU A 137 -7.98 -25.72 -3.42
CA LEU A 137 -8.41 -24.92 -2.27
C LEU A 137 -9.90 -24.54 -2.33
N LEU A 138 -10.50 -24.43 -3.52
CA LEU A 138 -11.92 -24.17 -3.69
C LEU A 138 -12.78 -25.41 -3.45
N LEU A 139 -12.26 -26.59 -3.81
CA LEU A 139 -12.95 -27.86 -3.63
C LEU A 139 -12.81 -28.43 -2.20
N SER A 140 -11.81 -27.97 -1.45
CA SER A 140 -11.59 -28.29 -0.04
C SER A 140 -12.44 -27.44 0.89
#